data_AF-A0A8E0RME1-F1
#
_entry.id   AF-A0A8E0RME1-F1
#
_cell.length_a   1.000
_cell.length_b   1.000
_cell.length_c   1.000
_cell.angle_alpha   90.00
_cell.angle_beta   90.00
_cell.angle_gamma   90.00
#
_symmetry.space_group_name_H-M   'P 1'
#
loop_
_entity.id
_entity.type
_entity.pdbx_description
1 polymer ?
#
loop_
_entity_poly.entity_id
_entity_poly.type
_entity_poly.pdbx_seq_one_letter_code
_entity_poly.pdbx_strand_id
1 'polypeptide(L)' 'MPPDADDGQKDATRRDMMRLVVSVLLDNPTAHYYQGFHDICYIFLSVLGPSGARAAVNKIIPTHLR' A
#
# COMPACT_ATOMS: atom_id res chain seq x y z
N MET A 1 7.02 9.80 -1.13
CA MET A 1 8.44 9.40 -1.01
C MET A 1 9.26 10.54 -0.47
N PRO A 2 10.21 10.29 0.45
CA PRO A 2 11.14 11.32 0.91
C PRO A 2 12.01 11.82 -0.26
N PRO A 3 12.29 13.12 -0.34
CA PRO A 3 13.01 13.73 -1.46
C PRO A 3 14.47 13.26 -1.57
N ASP A 4 15.08 12.83 -0.45
CA ASP A 4 16.49 12.47 -0.36
C ASP A 4 16.79 10.98 -0.64
N ALA A 5 15.80 10.20 -1.06
CA ALA A 5 16.00 8.78 -1.38
C ALA A 5 16.78 8.62 -2.70
N ASP A 6 17.80 7.77 -2.68
CA ASP A 6 18.48 7.32 -3.89
C ASP A 6 17.54 6.50 -4.78
N ASP A 7 17.82 6.45 -6.09
CA ASP A 7 16.96 5.78 -7.07
C ASP A 7 16.75 4.29 -6.74
N GLY A 8 17.75 3.61 -6.16
CA GLY A 8 17.61 2.23 -5.71
C GLY A 8 16.60 2.06 -4.56
N GLN A 9 16.57 3.01 -3.62
CA GLN A 9 15.63 3.02 -2.51
C GLN A 9 14.20 3.35 -2.97
N LYS A 10 14.08 4.26 -3.94
CA LYS A 10 12.80 4.57 -4.59
C LYS A 10 12.24 3.32 -5.25
N ASP A 11 13.05 2.60 -6.01
CA ASP A 11 12.59 1.39 -6.69
C ASP A 11 12.21 0.25 -5.74
N ALA A 12 12.98 0.04 -4.67
CA ALA A 12 12.63 -0.94 -3.64
C ALA A 12 11.27 -0.62 -3.01
N THR A 13 11.08 0.63 -2.60
CA THR A 13 9.84 1.10 -1.99
C THR A 13 8.66 1.01 -2.94
N ARG A 14 8.85 1.34 -4.23
CA ARG A 14 7.81 1.19 -5.26
C ARG A 14 7.40 -0.27 -5.41
N ARG A 15 8.36 -1.20 -5.43
CA ARG A 15 8.07 -2.64 -5.49
C ARG A 15 7.27 -3.12 -4.29
N ASP A 16 7.65 -2.69 -3.08
CA ASP A 16 6.95 -3.09 -1.86
C ASP A 16 5.54 -2.50 -1.79
N MET A 17 5.37 -1.26 -2.25
CA MET A 17 4.05 -0.64 -2.41
C MET A 17 3.17 -1.41 -3.41
N MET A 18 3.71 -1.79 -4.58
CA MET A 18 2.97 -2.58 -5.56
C MET A 18 2.58 -3.95 -5.00
N ARG A 19 3.49 -4.63 -4.29
CA ARG A 19 3.19 -5.90 -3.62
C ARG A 19 2.07 -5.77 -2.60
N LEU A 20 2.08 -4.69 -1.81
CA LEU A 20 1.03 -4.40 -0.84
C LEU A 20 -0.32 -4.17 -1.53
N VAL A 21 -0.37 -3.31 -2.54
CA VAL A 21 -1.60 -3.02 -3.31
C VAL A 21 -2.20 -4.30 -3.89
N VAL A 22 -1.40 -5.11 -4.58
CA VAL A 22 -1.87 -6.37 -5.18
C VAL A 22 -2.35 -7.34 -4.12
N SER A 23 -1.62 -7.49 -3.00
CA SER A 23 -2.01 -8.39 -1.91
C SER A 23 -3.34 -8.00 -1.29
N VAL A 24 -3.59 -6.71 -1.08
CA VAL A 24 -4.85 -6.20 -0.53
C VAL A 24 -6.01 -6.45 -1.49
N LEU A 25 -5.84 -6.19 -2.79
CA LEU A 25 -6.89 -6.42 -3.77
C LEU A 25 -7.22 -7.92 -3.92
N LEU A 26 -6.21 -8.80 -3.83
CA LEU A 26 -6.42 -10.26 -3.81
C LEU A 26 -7.19 -10.70 -2.55
N ASP A 27 -6.88 -10.12 -1.39
CA ASP A 27 -7.57 -10.43 -0.13
C ASP A 27 -9.00 -9.87 -0.09
N ASN A 28 -9.32 -8.84 -0.90
CA ASN A 28 -10.61 -8.14 -0.90
C ASN A 28 -11.19 -8.03 -2.33
N PRO A 29 -11.82 -9.10 -2.86
CA PRO A 29 -12.26 -9.15 -4.26
C PRO A 29 -13.31 -8.09 -4.67
N THR A 30 -14.00 -7.49 -3.70
CA THR A 30 -14.99 -6.42 -3.95
C THR A 30 -14.37 -5.03 -3.99
N ALA A 31 -13.09 -4.90 -3.60
CA ALA A 31 -12.38 -3.63 -3.59
C ALA A 31 -11.85 -3.31 -4.99
N HIS A 32 -12.00 -2.06 -5.41
CA HIS A 32 -11.50 -1.59 -6.69
C HIS A 32 -10.32 -0.65 -6.48
N TYR A 33 -9.30 -0.76 -7.33
CA TYR A 33 -8.22 0.20 -7.36
C TYR A 33 -8.75 1.56 -7.87
N TYR A 34 -8.50 2.62 -7.12
CA TYR A 34 -8.76 4.00 -7.54
C TYR A 34 -7.49 4.84 -7.49
N GLN A 35 -7.46 5.92 -8.27
CA GLN A 35 -6.32 6.83 -8.31
C GLN A 35 -6.10 7.47 -6.93
N GLY A 36 -4.90 7.31 -6.37
CA GLY A 36 -4.54 7.71 -5.00
C GLY A 36 -4.56 6.58 -3.98
N PHE A 37 -5.06 5.38 -4.32
CA PHE A 37 -5.04 4.22 -3.43
C PHE A 37 -3.61 3.82 -3.01
N HIS A 38 -2.66 3.93 -3.94
CA HIS A 38 -1.26 3.64 -3.67
C HIS A 38 -0.63 4.63 -2.68
N ASP A 39 -1.08 5.89 -2.63
CA ASP A 39 -0.59 6.88 -1.66
C ASP A 39 -1.01 6.49 -0.24
N ILE A 40 -2.24 6.00 -0.07
CA ILE A 40 -2.71 5.46 1.21
C ILE A 40 -1.86 4.26 1.61
N CYS A 41 -1.69 3.29 0.71
CA CYS A 41 -0.82 2.13 0.95
C CYS A 41 0.60 2.54 1.33
N TYR A 42 1.14 3.58 0.70
CA TYR A 42 2.47 4.11 0.99
C TYR A 42 2.58 4.70 2.40
N ILE A 43 1.56 5.42 2.88
CA ILE A 43 1.53 5.93 4.27
C ILE A 43 1.60 4.75 5.26
N PHE A 44 0.75 3.74 5.08
CA PHE A 44 0.77 2.56 5.95
C PHE A 44 2.10 1.80 5.89
N LEU A 45 2.64 1.61 4.68
CA LEU A 45 3.93 0.95 4.48
C LEU A 45 5.08 1.70 5.16
N SER A 46 5.07 3.02 5.09
CA SER A 46 6.11 3.88 5.67
C SER A 46 6.09 3.90 7.21
N VAL A 47 4.92 3.73 7.83
CA VAL A 47 4.75 3.79 9.28
C VAL A 47 4.80 2.41 9.94
N LEU A 48 4.21 1.39 9.30
CA LEU A 48 3.99 0.07 9.92
C LEU A 48 4.85 -1.04 9.30
N GLY A 49 5.57 -0.76 8.22
CA GLY A 49 6.26 -1.77 7.43
C GLY A 49 5.29 -2.73 6.70
N PRO A 50 5.83 -3.69 5.91
CA PRO A 50 5.01 -4.49 4.99
C PRO A 50 3.90 -5.32 5.66
N SER A 51 4.24 -6.02 6.74
CA SER A 51 3.30 -6.90 7.44
C SER A 51 2.20 -6.12 8.17
N GLY A 52 2.58 -5.03 8.84
CA GLY A 52 1.64 -4.17 9.55
C GLY A 52 0.72 -3.41 8.59
N ALA A 53 1.27 -2.93 7.47
CA ALA A 53 0.50 -2.23 6.45
C ALA A 53 -0.57 -3.11 5.82
N ARG A 54 -0.26 -4.36 5.44
CA ARG A 54 -1.27 -5.27 4.88
C ARG A 54 -2.41 -5.54 5.85
N ALA A 55 -2.08 -5.82 7.12
CA ALA A 55 -3.10 -6.07 8.15
C ALA A 55 -4.00 -4.84 8.38
N ALA A 56 -3.42 -3.65 8.46
CA ALA A 56 -4.17 -2.40 8.66
C ALA A 56 -5.07 -2.07 7.46
N VAL A 57 -4.53 -2.13 6.24
CA VAL A 57 -5.27 -1.80 5.02
C VAL A 57 -6.42 -2.79 4.78
N ASN A 58 -6.21 -4.10 4.98
CA ASN A 58 -7.27 -5.11 4.88
C ASN A 58 -8.41 -4.88 5.88
N LYS A 59 -8.15 -4.24 7.02
CA LYS A 59 -9.20 -3.92 8.00
C LYS A 59 -10.03 -2.70 7.60
N ILE A 60 -9.45 -1.75 6.86
CA ILE A 60 -10.06 -0.45 6.53
C ILE A 60 -10.78 -0.47 5.18
N ILE A 61 -10.25 -1.21 4.19
CA ILE A 61 -10.82 -1.30 2.83
C ILE A 61 -12.30 -1.68 2.85
N PRO A 62 -12.74 -2.77 3.52
CA PRO A 62 -14.12 -3.24 3.38
C PRO A 62 -15.15 -2.31 4.02
N THR A 63 -14.71 -1.45 4.93
CA THR A 63 -15.53 -0.52 5.72
C THR A 63 -15.63 0.87 5.11
N HIS A 64 -14.58 1.34 4.42
CA HIS A 64 -14.48 2.75 4.02
C HIS A 64 -14.21 2.99 2.54
N LEU A 65 -13.81 1.97 1.76
CA LEU A 65 -13.34 2.10 0.38
C LEU A 65 -14.01 1.07 -0.55
N ARG A 66 -15.34 1.17 -0.68
CA ARG A 66 -16.14 0.36 -1.61
C ARG A 66 -16.30 1.05 -2.96
#